data_AF-A0A967VTP8-F1
#
_entry.id   AF-A0A967VTP8-F1
#
_cell.length_a   1.000
_cell.length_b   1.000
_cell.length_c   1.000
_cell.angle_alpha   90.00
_cell.angle_beta   90.00
_cell.angle_gamma   90.00
#
_symmetry.space_group_name_H-M   'P 1'
#
loop_
_entity.id
_entity.type
_entity.pdbx_description
1 polymer ?
#
loop_
_entity_poly.entity_id
_entity_poly.type
_entity_poly.pdbx_seq_one_letter_code
_entity_poly.pdbx_strand_id
1 'polypeptide(L)' 'MPLRIALFGQAAFARDVLVGLLDAGHDLVGVYAPPEAARPDPLAEEAKERGLRLLRHRRFRRKGQAIPELVQ' A
#
# COMPACT_ATOMS: atom_id res chain seq x y z
N MET A 1 -19.27 4.26 -9.25
CA MET A 1 -18.26 4.29 -10.33
C MET A 1 -16.95 3.78 -9.76
N PRO A 2 -16.22 2.90 -10.46
CA PRO A 2 -14.90 2.44 -10.01
C PRO A 2 -13.94 3.62 -9.96
N LEU A 3 -13.09 3.66 -8.92
CA LEU A 3 -12.08 4.69 -8.71
C LEU A 3 -10.70 4.04 -8.73
N ARG A 4 -9.69 4.79 -9.17
CA ARG A 4 -8.28 4.39 -9.09
C ARG A 4 -7.71 4.88 -7.76
N ILE A 5 -7.35 3.97 -6.87
CA ILE A 5 -7.00 4.28 -5.49
C ILE A 5 -5.58 3.80 -5.17
N ALA A 6 -4.78 4.68 -4.59
CA ALA A 6 -3.54 4.32 -3.93
C ALA A 6 -3.80 4.24 -2.41
N LEU A 7 -3.64 3.06 -1.82
CA LEU A 7 -3.91 2.82 -0.41
C LEU A 7 -2.63 2.94 0.40
N PHE A 8 -2.60 3.83 1.39
CA PHE A 8 -1.49 3.98 2.33
C PHE A 8 -1.95 3.58 3.72
N GLY A 9 -1.37 2.51 4.27
CA GLY A 9 -1.85 1.96 5.53
C GLY A 9 -0.93 0.91 6.13
N GLN A 10 -1.38 0.29 7.22
CA GLN A 10 -0.68 -0.77 7.94
C GLN A 10 -1.67 -1.56 8.81
N ALA A 11 -1.23 -2.68 9.35
CA ALA A 11 -1.98 -3.54 10.27
C ALA A 11 -3.28 -4.13 9.68
N ALA A 12 -4.03 -4.84 10.52
CA ALA A 12 -5.26 -5.53 10.12
C ALA A 12 -6.37 -4.58 9.65
N PHE A 13 -6.44 -3.37 10.22
CA PHE A 13 -7.44 -2.38 9.79
C PHE A 13 -7.26 -2.00 8.32
N ALA A 14 -6.03 -1.72 7.88
CA ALA A 14 -5.80 -1.36 6.48
C ALA A 14 -6.01 -2.55 5.54
N ARG A 15 -5.73 -3.79 5.98
CA ARG A 15 -6.11 -5.01 5.25
C ARG A 15 -7.63 -5.05 5.02
N ASP A 16 -8.43 -4.82 6.05
CA ASP A 16 -9.90 -4.88 5.93
C ASP A 16 -10.44 -3.79 4.99
N VAL A 17 -9.82 -2.59 5.02
CA VAL A 17 -10.11 -1.53 4.05
C VAL A 17 -9.73 -1.94 2.63
N LEU A 18 -8.58 -2.58 2.43
CA LEU A 18 -8.16 -3.09 1.13
C LEU A 18 -9.19 -4.06 0.57
N VAL A 19 -9.64 -5.02 1.37
CA VAL A 19 -10.66 -6.01 0.95
C VAL A 19 -11.97 -5.31 0.62
N GLY A 20 -12.46 -4.42 1.49
CA GLY A 20 -13.71 -3.69 1.24
C GLY A 20 -13.67 -2.81 -0.01
N LEU A 21 -12.52 -2.20 -0.33
CA LEU A 21 -12.35 -1.40 -1.55
C LEU A 21 -12.40 -2.27 -2.82
N LEU A 22 -11.78 -3.44 -2.78
CA LEU A 22 -11.83 -4.39 -3.90
C LEU A 22 -13.24 -4.95 -4.09
N ASP A 23 -13.92 -5.31 -3.00
CA ASP A 23 -15.29 -5.84 -3.03
C ASP A 23 -16.30 -4.78 -3.53
N ALA A 24 -16.06 -3.50 -3.25
CA ALA A 24 -16.81 -2.37 -3.81
C ALA A 24 -16.49 -2.11 -5.31
N GLY A 25 -15.57 -2.87 -5.92
CA GLY A 25 -15.22 -2.78 -7.33
C GLY A 25 -14.28 -1.62 -7.68
N HIS A 26 -13.51 -1.11 -6.71
CA HIS A 26 -12.48 -0.11 -6.98
C HIS A 26 -11.18 -0.75 -7.50
N ASP A 27 -10.40 0.03 -8.24
CA ASP A 27 -9.10 -0.37 -8.79
C ASP A 27 -7.98 0.13 -7.86
N LEU A 28 -7.33 -0.80 -7.14
CA LEU A 28 -6.17 -0.48 -6.31
C LEU A 28 -4.89 -0.45 -7.15
N VAL A 29 -4.52 0.75 -7.59
CA VAL A 29 -3.32 0.96 -8.44
C VAL A 29 -2.00 0.87 -7.68
N GLY A 30 -2.05 0.88 -6.35
CA GLY A 30 -0.88 0.70 -5.49
C GLY A 30 -1.22 0.62 -4.01
N VAL A 31 -0.48 -0.21 -3.28
CA VAL A 31 -0.59 -0.38 -1.83
C VAL A 31 0.74 -0.02 -1.21
N TYR A 32 0.74 0.95 -0.31
CA TYR A 32 1.90 1.38 0.44
C TYR A 32 1.80 0.86 1.86
N ALA A 33 2.68 -0.07 2.19
CA ALA A 33 2.76 -0.69 3.51
C ALA A 33 4.13 -0.40 4.15
N PRO A 34 4.28 -0.56 5.48
CA PRO A 34 5.56 -0.40 6.14
C PRO A 34 6.65 -1.32 5.55
N PRO A 35 7.93 -0.95 5.68
CA PRO A 35 9.07 -1.81 5.35
C PRO A 35 8.97 -3.17 6.04
N GLU A 36 9.70 -4.14 5.49
CA GLU A 36 9.78 -5.47 6.08
C GLU A 36 10.43 -5.44 7.47
N ALA A 37 9.78 -6.11 8.41
CA ALA A 37 10.18 -6.23 9.80
C ALA A 37 10.06 -7.70 10.23
N ALA A 38 10.49 -8.02 11.46
CA ALA A 38 10.44 -9.39 11.99
C ALA A 38 9.03 -10.01 11.98
N ARG A 39 7.99 -9.18 12.12
CA ARG A 39 6.59 -9.57 11.92
C ARG A 39 6.10 -8.95 10.61
N PRO A 40 5.61 -9.76 9.65
CA PRO A 40 5.04 -9.24 8.42
C PRO A 40 3.77 -8.44 8.71
N ASP A 41 3.56 -7.37 7.95
CA ASP A 41 2.39 -6.51 8.08
C ASP A 41 1.18 -7.17 7.37
N PRO A 42 0.02 -7.30 8.03
CA PRO A 42 -1.17 -7.93 7.43
C PRO A 42 -1.62 -7.32 6.10
N LEU A 43 -1.47 -6.01 5.89
CA LEU A 43 -1.80 -5.36 4.62
C LEU A 43 -0.81 -5.77 3.53
N ALA A 44 0.48 -5.88 3.87
CA ALA A 44 1.52 -6.27 2.93
C ALA A 44 1.35 -7.70 2.43
N GLU A 45 1.01 -8.63 3.34
CA GLU A 45 0.72 -10.03 2.98
C GLU A 45 -0.49 -10.11 2.06
N GLU A 46 -1.61 -9.49 2.44
CA GLU A 46 -2.84 -9.50 1.63
C GLU A 46 -2.63 -8.88 0.24
N ALA A 47 -1.91 -7.75 0.16
CA ALA A 47 -1.59 -7.13 -1.11
C ALA A 47 -0.71 -8.02 -2.00
N LYS A 48 0.24 -8.75 -1.41
CA LYS A 48 1.10 -9.70 -2.10
C LYS A 48 0.34 -10.93 -2.58
N GLU A 49 -0.51 -11.51 -1.74
CA GLU A 49 -1.36 -12.66 -2.07
C GLU A 49 -2.30 -12.35 -3.25
N ARG A 50 -2.85 -11.14 -3.31
CA ARG A 50 -3.72 -10.68 -4.40
C ARG A 50 -2.97 -10.17 -5.64
N GLY A 51 -1.64 -10.19 -5.63
CA GLY A 51 -0.82 -9.73 -6.76
C GLY A 51 -0.90 -8.22 -7.04
N LEU A 52 -1.22 -7.41 -6.03
CA LEU A 52 -1.30 -5.95 -6.14
C LEU A 52 0.08 -5.32 -6.14
N ARG A 53 0.19 -4.10 -6.71
CA ARG A 53 1.44 -3.31 -6.69
C ARG A 53 1.76 -2.87 -5.26
N LEU A 54 2.60 -3.63 -4.57
CA LEU A 54 3.04 -3.36 -3.20
C LEU A 54 4.32 -2.52 -3.17
N LEU A 55 4.30 -1.40 -2.44
CA LEU A 55 5.40 -0.45 -2.29
C LEU A 55 5.73 -0.28 -0.80
N ARG A 56 6.99 -0.48 -0.42
CA ARG A 56 7.41 -0.55 0.99
C ARG A 56 8.54 0.42 1.32
N HIS A 57 8.29 1.72 1.12
CA HIS A 57 9.31 2.75 1.34
C HIS A 57 9.45 3.11 2.81
N ARG A 58 10.68 3.16 3.32
CA ARG A 58 10.97 3.61 4.70
C ARG A 58 10.67 5.09 4.91
N ARG A 59 10.73 5.89 3.84
CA ARG A 59 10.51 7.34 3.84
C ARG A 59 10.20 7.81 2.42
N PHE A 60 9.41 8.88 2.31
CA PHE A 60 9.08 9.52 1.03
C PHE A 60 9.89 10.80 0.77
N ARG A 61 10.54 11.35 1.80
CA ARG A 61 11.31 12.60 1.73
C ARG A 61 12.68 12.45 2.38
N ARG A 62 13.64 13.24 1.91
CA ARG A 62 14.97 13.41 2.50
C ARG A 62 15.29 14.91 2.56
N LYS A 63 15.61 15.44 3.74
CA LYS A 63 15.88 16.88 3.95
C LYS A 63 14.79 17.81 3.39
N GLY A 64 13.51 17.44 3.57
CA GLY A 64 12.37 18.23 3.09
C GLY A 64 12.04 18.08 1.60
N GLN A 65 12.92 17.44 0.81
CA GLN A 65 12.70 17.21 -0.62
C GLN A 65 12.16 15.79 -0.87
N ALA A 66 11.29 15.65 -1.88
CA ALA A 66 10.87 14.33 -2.35
C ALA A 66 12.08 13.57 -2.90
N ILE A 67 12.09 12.26 -2.69
CA ILE A 67 13.16 11.38 -3.18
C ILE A 67 12.88 11.12 -4.68
N PRO A 68 13.72 11.59 -5.62
CA PRO A 68 13.43 11.50 -7.06
C PRO A 68 13.14 10.09 -7.55
N GLU A 69 13.80 9.09 -6.96
CA GLU A 69 13.66 7.67 -7.29
C GLU A 69 12.28 7.09 -6.94
N LEU A 70 11.48 7.79 -6.12
CA LEU A 70 10.16 7.34 -5.68
C LEU A 70 8.98 8.01 -6.39
N VAL A 71 9.25 9.03 -7.22
CA VAL A 71 8.22 9.85 -7.90
C VAL A 71 8.06 9.45 -9.38
N GLN A 72 8.79 8.43 -9.85
CA GLN A 72 8.78 7.98 -11.24
C GLN A 72 7.50 7.26 -11.65
#